data_AF-A0A2M9A443-F1
#
_entry.id   AF-A0A2M9A443-F1
#
_cell.length_a   1.000
_cell.length_b   1.000
_cell.length_c   1.000
_cell.angle_alpha   90.00
_cell.angle_beta   90.00
_cell.angle_gamma   90.00
#
_symmetry.space_group_name_H-M   'P 1'
#
loop_
_entity.id
_entity.type
_entity.pdbx_description
1 polymer ?
#
loop_
_entity_poly.entity_id
_entity_poly.type
_entity_poly.pdbx_seq_one_letter_code
_entity_poly.pdbx_strand_id
1 'polypeptide(L)' 'MIYEVIWTSRFKKSYKRCQKRRLPMQELKDVVEKLRNDVPLEEKFQDHELSGIFSKTSTRP' A
#
# COMPACT_ATOMS: atom_id res chain seq x y z
N MET A 1 9.42 12.17 -7.17
CA MET A 1 10.39 12.24 -6.05
C MET A 1 10.66 10.81 -5.53
N ILE A 2 11.66 10.58 -4.68
CA ILE A 2 11.84 9.25 -4.03
C ILE A 2 11.36 9.35 -2.58
N TYR A 3 10.27 8.67 -2.26
CA TYR A 3 9.73 8.61 -0.91
C TYR A 3 10.44 7.54 -0.07
N GLU A 4 10.41 7.72 1.25
CA GLU A 4 10.81 6.70 2.21
C GLU A 4 9.62 5.78 2.52
N VAL A 5 9.82 4.46 2.41
CA VAL A 5 8.77 3.48 2.69
C VAL A 5 8.79 3.09 4.17
N ILE A 6 7.78 3.54 4.91
CA ILE A 6 7.63 3.22 6.34
C ILE A 6 6.76 1.97 6.52
N TRP A 7 7.37 0.91 7.04
CA TRP A 7 6.67 -0.36 7.28
C TRP A 7 6.01 -0.41 8.66
N THR A 8 4.69 -0.27 8.71
CA THR A 8 3.94 -0.40 9.97
C THR A 8 3.89 -1.85 10.47
N SER A 9 3.73 -2.03 11.79
CA SER A 9 3.60 -3.36 12.40
C SER A 9 2.38 -4.14 11.88
N ARG A 10 1.25 -3.44 11.65
CA ARG A 10 0.04 -3.99 11.03
C ARG A 10 0.31 -4.48 9.62
N PHE A 11 1.01 -3.68 8.81
CA PHE A 11 1.39 -4.06 7.45
C PHE A 11 2.27 -5.31 7.44
N LYS A 12 3.33 -5.37 8.26
CA LYS A 12 4.24 -6.53 8.34
C LYS A 12 3.50 -7.83 8.65
N LYS A 13 2.50 -7.79 9.55
CA LYS A 13 1.66 -8.96 9.87
C LYS A 13 0.82 -9.40 8.67
N SER A 14 0.19 -8.45 7.97
CA SER A 14 -0.58 -8.73 6.74
C SER A 14 0.30 -9.29 5.63
N TYR A 15 1.50 -8.74 5.43
CA TYR A 15 2.47 -9.19 4.44
C TYR A 15 2.87 -10.66 4.66
N LYS A 16 3.21 -11.05 5.90
CA LYS A 16 3.47 -12.45 6.25
C LYS A 16 2.27 -13.36 6.01
N ARG A 17 1.04 -12.87 6.27
CA ARG A 17 -0.19 -13.63 6.00
C ARG A 17 -0.39 -13.86 4.51
N CYS A 18 -0.11 -12.87 3.66
CA CYS A 18 -0.19 -13.01 2.21
C CYS A 18 0.83 -14.02 1.67
N GLN A 19 2.06 -14.00 2.19
CA GLN A 19 3.08 -15.01 1.87
C GLN A 19 2.62 -16.42 2.24
N LYS A 20 2.06 -16.60 3.44
CA LYS A 20 1.53 -17.91 3.88
C LYS A 20 0.41 -18.41 2.96
N ARG A 21 -0.36 -17.51 2.36
CA ARG A 21 -1.43 -17.81 1.40
C ARG A 21 -0.94 -17.99 -0.05
N ARG A 22 0.38 -17.88 -0.31
CA ARG A 22 1.00 -17.99 -1.64
C ARG A 22 0.39 -17.00 -2.66
N LEU A 23 0.01 -15.81 -2.20
CA LEU A 23 -0.46 -14.74 -3.06
C LEU A 23 0.70 -14.22 -3.95
N PRO A 24 0.41 -13.52 -5.06
CA PRO A 24 1.43 -12.92 -5.93
C PRO A 24 2.14 -11.75 -5.22
N MET A 25 3.26 -12.06 -4.54
CA MET A 25 4.03 -11.06 -3.79
C MET A 25 4.91 -10.18 -4.68
N GLN A 26 5.14 -10.58 -5.93
CA GLN A 26 5.90 -9.78 -6.88
C GLN A 26 5.12 -8.53 -7.27
N GLU A 27 3.86 -8.66 -7.67
CA GLU A 27 3.00 -7.53 -8.03
C GLU A 27 2.90 -6.49 -6.92
N LEU A 28 2.80 -6.95 -5.66
CA LEU A 28 2.75 -6.05 -4.51
C LEU A 28 4.05 -5.24 -4.37
N LYS A 29 5.21 -5.85 -4.60
CA LYS A 29 6.51 -5.16 -4.51
C LYS A 29 6.65 -4.14 -5.64
N ASP A 30 6.27 -4.51 -6.86
CA ASP A 30 6.37 -3.64 -8.03
C ASP A 30 5.50 -2.38 -7.85
N VAL A 31 4.27 -2.54 -7.32
CA VAL A 31 3.40 -1.41 -6.98
C VAL A 31 4.02 -0.51 -5.91
N VAL A 32 4.62 -1.09 -4.86
CA VAL A 32 5.31 -0.31 -3.81
C VAL A 32 6.50 0.46 -4.37
N GLU A 33 7.27 -0.10 -5.29
CA GLU A 33 8.37 0.61 -5.98
C GLU A 33 7.86 1.76 -6.85
N LYS A 34 6.76 1.55 -7.60
CA LYS A 34 6.12 2.63 -8.37
C LYS A 34 5.70 3.79 -7.45
N LEU A 35 5.00 3.47 -6.36
CA LEU A 35 4.58 4.46 -5.36
C LEU A 35 5.79 5.18 -4.72
N ARG A 36 6.87 4.44 -4.42
CA ARG A 36 8.10 5.02 -3.88
C ARG A 36 8.73 6.04 -4.82
N ASN A 37 8.71 5.76 -6.12
CA ASN A 37 9.29 6.62 -7.16
C ASN A 37 8.33 7.72 -7.63
N ASP A 38 7.16 7.88 -6.98
CA ASP A 38 6.14 8.88 -7.36
C ASP A 38 5.62 8.65 -8.79
N VAL A 39 5.62 7.39 -9.22
CA VAL A 39 5.16 6.96 -10.55
C VAL A 39 3.67 6.66 -10.46
N PRO A 40 2.84 7.25 -11.34
CA PRO A 40 1.41 6.97 -11.35
C PRO A 40 1.14 5.49 -11.65
N LEU A 41 0.16 4.92 -10.95
CA LEU A 41 -0.28 3.55 -11.17
C LEU A 41 -1.17 3.46 -12.40
N GLU A 42 -1.16 2.30 -13.06
CA GLU A 42 -2.07 2.00 -14.16
C GLU A 42 -3.53 1.99 -13.68
N GLU A 43 -4.47 2.36 -14.55
CA GLU A 43 -5.91 2.44 -14.23
C GLU A 43 -6.49 1.14 -13.65
N LYS A 44 -5.90 -0.02 -13.98
CA LYS A 44 -6.30 -1.33 -13.43
C LYS A 44 -6.22 -1.40 -11.90
N PHE A 45 -5.32 -0.62 -11.30
CA PHE A 45 -5.14 -0.57 -9.85
C PHE A 45 -6.18 0.33 -9.16
N GLN A 46 -6.96 1.09 -9.94
CA GLN A 46 -8.01 2.01 -9.47
C GLN A 46 -7.54 2.84 -8.28
N ASP A 47 -6.39 3.50 -8.43
CA ASP A 47 -5.84 4.32 -7.34
C ASP A 47 -6.83 5.44 -7.00
N HIS A 48 -7.24 5.49 -5.73
CA HIS A 48 -8.23 6.45 -5.24
C HIS A 48 -7.98 6.78 -3.77
N GLU A 49 -8.46 7.95 -3.35
CA GLU A 49 -8.35 8.35 -1.96
C GLU A 49 -9.25 7.51 -1.05
N LEU A 50 -8.71 7.07 0.08
CA LEU A 50 -9.46 6.34 1.10
C LEU A 50 -10.49 7.25 1.77
N SER A 51 -11.69 6.73 2.01
CA SER A 51 -12.81 7.44 2.65
C SER A 51 -13.17 6.87 4.03
N GLY A 52 -14.04 7.57 4.77
CA GLY A 52 -14.52 7.14 6.08
C GLY A 52 -13.43 7.09 7.17
N ILE A 53 -13.41 6.00 7.96
CA ILE A 53 -12.45 5.80 9.08
C ILE A 53 -10.99 5.76 8.58
N PHE A 54 -10.77 5.50 7.30
CA PHE A 54 -9.45 5.46 6.68
C PHE A 54 -9.09 6.76 5.95
N SER A 55 -9.96 7.77 5.98
CA SER A 55 -9.65 9.08 5.42
C SER A 55 -8.53 9.75 6.19
N LYS A 56 -7.69 10.50 5.47
CA LYS A 56 -6.56 11.28 5.99
C LYS A 56 -6.99 12.23 7.13
N THR A 57 -8.26 12.63 7.17
CA THR A 57 -8.83 13.61 8.10
C THR A 57 -9.65 13.01 9.24
N SER A 58 -9.69 11.68 9.40
CA SER A 58 -10.40 11.04 10.51
C SER A 58 -9.65 11.25 11.83
N THR A 59 -9.65 12.49 12.33
CA THR A 59 -9.44 12.85 13.72
C THR A 59 -10.50 12.09 14.52
N ARG A 60 -10.09 11.04 15.24
CA ARG A 60 -10.94 10.51 16.30
C ARG A 60 -11.17 11.63 17.32
N PRO A 61 -12.41 11.90 17.76
CA PRO A 61 -12.60 12.59 19.03
C PRO A 61 -11.99 11.79 20.18
#